data_AF-N6XG70-F1
#
_entry.id   AF-N6XG70-F1
#
_cell.length_a   1.000
_cell.length_b   1.000
_cell.length_c   1.000
_cell.angle_alpha   90.00
_cell.angle_beta   90.00
_cell.angle_gamma   90.00
#
_symmetry.space_group_name_H-M   'P 1'
#
loop_
_entity.id
_entity.type
_entity.pdbx_description
1 polymer ?
#
loop_
_entity_poly.entity_id
_entity_poly.type
_entity_poly.pdbx_seq_one_letter_code
_entity_poly.pdbx_strand_id
1 'polypeptide(L)' 'MQKKLIALAIAGLVSAPAFAQSNVTIYGVADAYVGFGKHGENDLRGVNSGALSGSRLGFRGTEDLG' A
#
# COMPACT_ATOMS: atom_id res chain seq x y z
N MET A 1 -6.63 10.66 50.05
CA MET A 1 -5.86 9.81 49.11
C MET A 1 -6.73 9.11 48.06
N GLN A 2 -7.93 8.64 48.42
CA GLN A 2 -8.85 7.93 47.51
C GLN A 2 -9.21 8.69 46.22
N LYS A 3 -9.41 10.01 46.28
CA LYS A 3 -9.73 10.82 45.08
C LYS A 3 -8.65 10.76 44.00
N LYS A 4 -7.37 10.65 44.37
CA LYS A 4 -6.25 10.53 43.43
C LYS A 4 -6.20 9.15 42.77
N LEU A 5 -6.53 8.10 43.54
CA LEU A 5 -6.62 6.73 43.03
C LEU A 5 -7.77 6.58 42.02
N ILE A 6 -8.91 7.20 42.30
CA ILE A 6 -10.06 7.19 41.38
C ILE A 6 -9.71 7.94 40.09
N ALA A 7 -9.07 9.11 40.18
CA ALA A 7 -8.63 9.86 39.00
C ALA A 7 -7.62 9.07 38.14
N LEU A 8 -6.70 8.35 38.78
CA LEU A 8 -5.72 7.50 38.08
C LEU A 8 -6.38 6.30 37.40
N ALA A 9 -7.37 5.67 38.05
CA ALA A 9 -8.13 4.58 37.47
C ALA A 9 -8.94 5.04 36.24
N ILE A 10 -9.58 6.22 36.31
CA ILE A 10 -10.31 6.80 35.17
C ILE A 10 -9.35 7.15 34.02
N ALA A 11 -8.21 7.77 34.33
CA ALA A 11 -7.20 8.10 33.30
C ALA A 11 -6.65 6.84 32.60
N GLY A 12 -6.43 5.75 33.34
CA GLY A 12 -6.00 4.47 32.77
C GLY A 12 -7.09 3.75 31.95
N LEU A 13 -8.38 4.00 32.24
CA LEU A 13 -9.48 3.47 31.43
C LEU A 13 -9.68 4.25 30.11
N VAL A 14 -9.29 5.53 30.07
CA VAL A 14 -9.41 6.39 28.87
C VAL A 14 -8.16 6.32 27.98
N SER A 15 -7.05 5.75 28.46
CA SER A 15 -5.89 5.48 27.60
C SER A 15 -6.20 4.34 26.63
N ALA A 16 -6.85 4.66 25.52
CA ALA A 16 -6.95 3.74 24.40
C ALA A 16 -5.52 3.44 23.89
N PRO A 17 -5.14 2.17 23.72
CA PRO A 17 -3.89 1.86 23.05
C PRO A 17 -4.01 2.33 21.60
N ALA A 18 -3.11 3.19 21.15
CA ALA A 18 -2.92 3.41 19.73
C ALA A 18 -2.30 2.13 19.15
N PHE A 19 -3.16 1.21 18.71
CA PHE A 19 -2.71 0.00 18.04
C PHE A 19 -2.25 0.41 16.65
N ALA A 20 -0.94 0.47 16.43
CA ALA A 20 -0.36 0.50 15.08
C ALA A 20 -0.72 -0.81 14.38
N GLN A 21 -1.91 -0.88 13.79
CA GLN A 21 -2.38 -2.05 13.08
C GLN A 21 -1.53 -2.21 11.81
N SER A 22 -1.01 -3.42 11.58
CA SER A 22 -0.29 -3.79 10.35
C SER A 22 -1.21 -3.71 9.14
N ASN A 23 -1.42 -2.50 8.62
CA ASN A 23 -2.37 -2.22 7.57
C ASN A 23 -1.63 -1.79 6.30
N VAL A 24 -0.64 -2.57 5.87
CA VAL A 24 0.07 -2.36 4.61
C VAL A 24 -0.35 -3.44 3.63
N THR A 25 -0.95 -3.01 2.52
CA THR A 25 -1.27 -3.83 1.37
C THR A 25 -0.15 -3.73 0.35
N ILE A 26 0.38 -4.89 -0.06
CA ILE A 26 1.26 -5.01 -1.23
C ILE A 26 0.36 -5.14 -2.44
N TYR A 27 0.59 -4.32 -3.46
CA TYR A 27 -0.20 -4.33 -4.69
C TYR A 27 0.69 -4.13 -5.91
N GLY A 28 0.20 -4.56 -7.08
CA GLY A 28 0.94 -4.40 -8.30
C GLY A 28 0.15 -4.83 -9.53
N VAL A 29 0.73 -4.56 -10.70
CA VAL A 29 0.26 -5.03 -12.00
C VAL A 29 1.46 -5.61 -12.73
N ALA A 30 1.30 -6.79 -13.30
CA ALA A 30 2.23 -7.37 -14.24
C ALA A 30 1.54 -7.41 -15.61
N ASP A 31 1.99 -6.56 -16.53
CA ASP A 31 1.50 -6.48 -17.90
C ASP A 31 2.65 -6.78 -18.86
N ALA A 32 2.50 -7.86 -19.62
CA ALA A 32 3.42 -8.27 -20.66
C ALA A 32 2.66 -8.61 -21.93
N TYR A 33 3.23 -8.27 -23.07
CA TYR A 33 2.64 -8.54 -24.37
C TYR A 33 3.72 -8.82 -25.42
N VAL A 34 3.34 -9.51 -26.49
CA VAL A 34 4.18 -9.68 -27.68
C VAL A 34 3.81 -8.60 -28.69
N GLY A 35 4.77 -7.74 -29.02
CA GLY A 35 4.61 -6.67 -30.00
C GLY A 35 5.20 -7.04 -31.35
N PHE A 36 4.48 -6.67 -32.41
CA PHE A 36 4.96 -6.69 -33.79
C PHE A 36 4.71 -5.32 -34.41
N GLY A 37 5.72 -4.75 -35.06
CA GLY A 37 5.64 -3.43 -35.67
C GLY A 37 6.76 -3.17 -36.68
N LYS A 38 6.67 -2.05 -37.39
CA LYS A 38 7.71 -1.59 -38.32
C LYS A 38 7.99 -0.10 -38.10
N HIS A 39 9.25 0.29 -38.20
CA HIS A 39 9.68 1.69 -38.19
C HIS A 39 10.68 1.93 -39.31
N GLY A 40 10.20 2.46 -40.45
CA GLY A 40 10.99 2.52 -41.69
C GLY A 40 11.30 1.11 -42.21
N GLU A 41 12.59 0.86 -42.49
CA GLU A 41 13.06 -0.47 -42.90
C GLU A 41 13.27 -1.45 -41.74
N ASN A 42 13.10 -1.00 -40.49
CA ASN A 42 13.32 -1.85 -39.31
C ASN A 42 12.04 -2.54 -38.87
N ASP A 43 12.12 -3.85 -38.67
CA ASP A 43 11.06 -4.66 -38.10
C ASP A 43 11.27 -4.83 -36.59
N LEU A 44 10.22 -4.58 -35.81
CA LEU A 44 10.19 -4.79 -34.36
C LEU A 44 9.34 -6.02 -34.05
N ARG A 45 9.95 -7.01 -33.38
CA ARG A 45 9.27 -8.18 -32.85
C ARG A 45 9.87 -8.52 -31.50
N GLY A 46 9.06 -8.54 -30.45
CA GLY A 46 9.59 -8.83 -29.11
C GLY A 46 8.55 -8.78 -28.02
N VAL A 47 8.94 -9.27 -26.85
CA VAL A 47 8.15 -9.18 -25.62
C VAL A 47 8.42 -7.82 -24.99
N ASN A 48 7.35 -7.09 -24.69
CA ASN A 48 7.40 -5.79 -24.02
C ASN A 48 6.38 -5.76 -22.88
N SER A 49 6.34 -4.67 -22.11
CA SER A 49 5.48 -4.52 -20.94
C SER A 49 4.60 -3.29 -21.02
N GLY A 50 3.45 -3.31 -20.35
CA GLY A 50 2.63 -2.12 -20.11
C GLY A 50 1.81 -1.63 -21.28
N ALA A 51 1.32 -2.52 -22.16
CA ALA A 51 0.45 -2.13 -23.28
C ALA A 51 -0.93 -1.66 -22.83
N LEU A 52 -1.50 -2.26 -21.77
CA LEU A 52 -2.80 -1.92 -21.22
C LEU A 52 -2.65 -1.05 -19.96
N SER A 53 -1.70 -1.40 -19.11
CA SER A 53 -1.37 -0.66 -17.90
C SER A 53 0.08 -0.90 -17.53
N GLY A 54 0.84 0.16 -17.25
CA GLY A 54 2.23 0.04 -16.81
C GLY A 54 2.41 -0.94 -15.64
N SER A 55 3.38 -1.85 -15.79
CA SER A 55 3.78 -2.80 -14.75
C SER A 55 4.32 -2.06 -13.53
N ARG A 56 3.88 -2.45 -12.34
CA ARG A 56 4.24 -1.78 -11.08
C ARG A 56 4.14 -2.71 -9.89
N LEU A 57 4.91 -2.38 -8.87
CA LEU A 57 4.83 -2.95 -7.52
C LEU A 57 4.79 -1.79 -6.53
N GLY A 58 3.92 -1.88 -5.54
CA GLY A 58 3.72 -0.84 -4.56
C GLY A 58 3.23 -1.36 -3.22
N PHE A 59 3.35 -0.49 -2.23
CA PHE A 59 2.88 -0.70 -0.87
C PHE A 59 1.93 0.45 -0.56
N ARG A 60 0.74 0.15 -0.04
CA ARG A 60 -0.22 1.15 0.42
C ARG A 60 -0.63 0.77 1.82
N GLY A 61 -0.54 1.70 2.76
CA GLY A 61 -1.12 1.51 4.07
C GLY A 61 -2.02 2.65 4.49
N THR A 62 -2.85 2.37 5.48
CA THR A 62 -3.74 3.34 6.12
C THR A 62 -3.61 3.18 7.63
N GLU A 63 -3.34 4.27 8.32
CA GLU A 63 -3.28 4.32 9.78
C GLU A 63 -4.42 5.20 10.29
N ASP A 64 -5.13 4.73 11.31
CA ASP A 64 -6.10 5.53 12.06
C ASP A 64 -5.38 6.16 13.26
N LEU A 65 -5.38 7.49 13.34
CA LEU A 65 -4.63 8.25 14.34
C LEU A 65 -5.44 8.56 15.61
N GLY A 66 -6.69 8.09 15.68
CA GLY A 66 -7.63 8.40 16.76
C GLY A 66 -8.50 9.62 16.50
#